data_AF-A0AAV5IPU8-F1
#
_entry.id   AF-A0AAV5IPU8-F1
#
_cell.length_a   1.000
_cell.length_b   1.000
_cell.length_c   1.000
_cell.angle_alpha   90.00
_cell.angle_beta   90.00
_cell.angle_gamma   90.00
#
_symmetry.space_group_name_H-M   'P 1'
#
loop_
_entity.id
_entity.type
_entity.pdbx_description
1 polymer ?
#
loop_
_entity_poly.entity_id
_entity_poly.type
_entity_poly.pdbx_seq_one_letter_code
_entity_poly.pdbx_strand_id
1 'polypeptide(L)'
;MDESSMTGESKIVNKNSKEPFLMSGCKVADGSGTMLVTSVGINTEWGLLMASISEDNGEETPLQVRLNGVATFIGIVGLTVAFVVLVVLLARYFTGHEKNADGTAQFTAGQTKVGKAIDGVIKIITIAVVIVVVAVPEGLPLAVTLTLAYSMRKMMADKALVRRLSACETMGSATTICSDKTGTLTLNEASLIVRRAFWLEKHKLHQTGQLPKLAAAFEKLSFSPFFAKPGSSHFFTSAGASRF
;
A
#
# COMPACT_ATOMS: atom_id res chain seq x y z
N MET A 1 33.77 -1.24 7.31
CA MET A 1 32.75 -1.44 6.27
C MET A 1 31.38 -1.13 6.87
N ASP A 2 30.55 -0.42 6.12
CA ASP A 2 29.15 -0.17 6.47
C ASP A 2 28.28 -1.23 5.78
N GLU A 3 27.64 -2.07 6.60
CA GLU A 3 26.78 -3.17 6.17
C GLU A 3 25.30 -2.89 6.45
N SER A 4 24.94 -1.63 6.71
CA SER A 4 23.57 -1.21 7.02
C SER A 4 22.56 -1.60 5.95
N SER A 5 22.94 -1.57 4.67
CA SER A 5 22.09 -2.00 3.56
C SER A 5 21.65 -3.47 3.67
N MET A 6 22.50 -4.34 4.22
CA MET A 6 22.27 -5.79 4.32
C MET A 6 21.69 -6.22 5.68
N THR A 7 22.17 -5.58 6.76
CA THR A 7 21.91 -6.02 8.14
C THR A 7 20.92 -5.12 8.88
N GLY A 8 20.64 -3.91 8.36
CA GLY A 8 19.88 -2.88 9.06
C GLY A 8 20.64 -2.18 10.20
N GLU A 9 21.85 -2.64 10.53
CA GLU A 9 22.67 -2.10 11.60
C GLU A 9 23.69 -1.09 11.06
N SER A 10 23.66 0.15 11.57
CA SER A 10 24.57 1.23 11.13
C SER A 10 25.98 1.15 11.74
N LYS A 11 26.30 0.06 12.44
CA LYS A 11 27.60 -0.10 13.09
C LYS A 11 28.67 -0.49 12.06
N ILE A 12 29.77 0.25 12.04
CA ILE A 12 30.91 -0.06 11.17
C ILE A 12 31.55 -1.38 11.62
N VAL A 13 31.64 -2.34 10.69
CA VAL A 13 32.25 -3.66 10.89
C VAL A 13 33.66 -3.66 10.32
N ASN A 14 34.63 -4.14 11.11
CA ASN A 14 36.01 -4.27 10.67
C ASN A 14 36.23 -5.63 10.02
N LYS A 15 36.66 -5.64 8.75
CA LYS A 15 36.97 -6.85 8.01
C LYS A 15 38.45 -7.19 8.16
N ASN A 16 38.73 -8.44 8.50
CA ASN A 16 40.08 -8.97 8.71
C ASN A 16 40.15 -10.40 8.16
N SER A 17 41.33 -11.03 8.21
CA SER A 17 41.53 -12.36 7.62
C SER A 17 40.61 -13.46 8.19
N LYS A 18 39.96 -13.24 9.34
CA LYS A 18 38.98 -14.16 9.93
C LYS A 18 37.59 -14.01 9.31
N GLU A 19 37.27 -12.84 8.78
CA GLU A 19 36.01 -12.52 8.09
C GLU A 19 36.32 -11.82 6.75
N PRO A 20 36.88 -12.54 5.77
CA PRO A 20 37.36 -11.94 4.52
C PRO A 20 36.25 -11.63 3.51
N PHE A 21 34.99 -11.95 3.82
CA PHE A 21 33.87 -11.79 2.89
C PHE A 21 33.31 -10.37 2.89
N LEU A 22 33.18 -9.83 1.69
CA LEU A 22 32.57 -8.53 1.39
C LEU A 22 31.29 -8.77 0.60
N MET A 23 30.21 -8.13 1.02
CA MET A 23 28.91 -8.23 0.35
C MET A 23 28.73 -7.10 -0.66
N SER A 24 28.14 -7.44 -1.81
CA SER A 24 27.70 -6.45 -2.80
C SER A 24 26.68 -5.48 -2.14
N GLY A 25 26.80 -4.18 -2.41
CA GLY A 25 25.92 -3.15 -1.84
C GLY A 25 26.37 -2.53 -0.51
N CYS A 26 27.43 -3.06 0.14
CA CYS A 26 28.06 -2.47 1.32
C CYS A 26 29.05 -1.35 0.94
N LYS A 27 29.24 -0.37 1.82
CA LYS A 27 30.11 0.79 1.58
C LYS A 27 31.39 0.74 2.41
N VAL A 28 32.49 1.24 1.83
CA VAL A 28 33.74 1.43 2.57
C VAL A 28 33.63 2.71 3.40
N ALA A 29 33.67 2.58 4.72
CA ALA A 29 33.63 3.73 5.63
C ALA A 29 35.02 4.38 5.75
N ASP A 30 36.06 3.56 5.90
CA ASP A 30 37.44 4.00 6.00
C ASP A 30 38.39 2.86 5.57
N GLY A 31 39.58 3.22 5.07
CA GLY A 31 40.62 2.30 4.60
C GLY A 31 40.61 2.03 3.09
N SER A 32 41.63 1.30 2.64
CA SER A 32 41.79 0.84 1.25
C SER A 32 42.35 -0.57 1.22
N GLY A 33 42.08 -1.29 0.14
CA GLY A 33 42.53 -2.67 -0.04
C GLY A 33 42.15 -3.21 -1.41
N THR A 34 42.70 -4.37 -1.76
CA THR A 34 42.34 -5.12 -2.95
C THR A 34 41.47 -6.31 -2.58
N MET A 35 40.53 -6.66 -3.45
CA MET A 35 39.61 -7.78 -3.25
C MET A 35 39.47 -8.58 -4.54
N LEU A 36 39.18 -9.87 -4.40
CA LEU A 36 38.83 -10.73 -5.53
C LEU A 36 37.31 -10.77 -5.67
N VAL A 37 36.82 -10.47 -6.86
CA VAL A 37 35.38 -10.54 -7.17
C VAL A 37 34.99 -12.01 -7.34
N THR A 38 34.11 -12.51 -6.48
CA THR A 38 33.62 -13.90 -6.49
C THR A 38 32.35 -14.07 -7.33
N SER A 39 31.44 -13.10 -7.31
CA SER A 39 30.20 -13.10 -8.09
C SER A 39 29.77 -11.68 -8.48
N VAL A 40 29.00 -11.57 -9.57
CA VAL A 40 28.45 -10.31 -10.09
C VAL A 40 26.98 -10.48 -10.49
N GLY A 41 26.23 -9.37 -10.50
CA GLY A 41 24.83 -9.36 -10.90
C GLY A 41 23.92 -10.18 -9.97
N ILE A 42 22.99 -10.94 -10.55
CA ILE A 42 21.99 -11.74 -9.83
C ILE A 42 22.60 -12.91 -9.04
N ASN A 43 23.84 -13.30 -9.35
CA ASN A 43 24.58 -14.34 -8.63
C ASN A 43 25.19 -13.83 -7.31
N THR A 44 24.93 -12.58 -6.92
CA THR A 44 25.32 -12.01 -5.62
C THR A 44 24.14 -12.06 -4.65
N GLU A 45 24.41 -12.16 -3.34
CA GLU A 45 23.37 -12.13 -2.29
C GLU A 45 22.44 -10.91 -2.43
N TRP A 46 23.01 -9.72 -2.65
CA TRP A 46 22.24 -8.50 -2.89
C TRP A 46 21.42 -8.54 -4.18
N GLY A 47 21.98 -9.12 -5.25
CA GLY A 47 21.30 -9.29 -6.53
C GLY A 47 20.12 -10.25 -6.43
N LEU A 48 20.27 -11.35 -5.69
CA LEU A 48 19.21 -12.31 -5.41
C LEU A 48 18.10 -11.69 -4.55
N LEU A 49 18.47 -10.99 -3.47
CA LEU A 49 17.51 -10.25 -2.63
C LEU A 49 16.74 -9.21 -3.45
N MET A 50 17.44 -8.39 -4.24
CA MET A 50 16.79 -7.39 -5.08
C MET A 50 15.89 -8.02 -6.14
N ALA A 51 16.29 -9.16 -6.72
CA ALA A 51 15.46 -9.90 -7.66
C ALA A 51 14.18 -10.43 -7.00
N SER A 52 14.28 -10.97 -5.78
CA SER A 52 13.11 -11.44 -5.02
C SER A 52 12.17 -10.31 -4.58
N ILE A 53 12.70 -9.12 -4.28
CA ILE A 53 11.90 -7.93 -3.95
C ILE A 53 11.28 -7.31 -5.22
N SER A 54 11.96 -7.47 -6.37
CA SER A 54 11.53 -6.93 -7.67
C SER A 54 10.61 -7.89 -8.44
N GLU A 55 10.29 -9.06 -7.88
CA GLU A 55 9.16 -9.88 -8.34
C GLU A 55 7.88 -9.08 -8.07
N ASP A 56 7.59 -8.17 -9.00
CA ASP A 56 6.34 -7.45 -9.06
C ASP A 56 5.29 -8.45 -9.53
N ASN A 57 4.80 -9.25 -8.57
CA ASN A 57 3.62 -10.05 -8.77
C ASN A 57 2.54 -9.06 -9.20
N GLY A 58 2.23 -9.02 -10.50
CA GLY A 58 1.17 -8.20 -11.09
C GLY A 58 -0.22 -8.64 -10.64
N GLU A 59 -0.34 -9.06 -9.38
CA GLU A 59 -1.57 -9.36 -8.71
C GLU A 59 -2.41 -8.08 -8.67
N GLU A 60 -3.57 -8.17 -9.31
CA GLU A 60 -4.57 -7.12 -9.25
C GLU A 60 -4.99 -6.88 -7.80
N THR A 61 -5.27 -5.63 -7.47
CA THR A 61 -5.68 -5.27 -6.10
C THR A 61 -7.06 -5.84 -5.77
N PRO A 62 -7.38 -6.09 -4.49
CA PRO A 62 -8.66 -6.68 -4.11
C PRO A 62 -9.88 -5.86 -4.57
N LEU A 63 -9.79 -4.54 -4.67
CA LEU A 63 -10.80 -3.64 -5.22
C LEU A 63 -10.86 -3.76 -6.73
N GLN A 64 -9.73 -3.87 -7.45
CA GLN A 64 -9.73 -4.10 -8.90
C GLN A 64 -10.46 -5.40 -9.26
N VAL A 65 -10.18 -6.49 -8.54
CA VAL A 65 -10.86 -7.78 -8.75
C VAL A 65 -12.37 -7.66 -8.50
N ARG A 66 -12.77 -6.98 -7.42
CA ARG A 66 -14.19 -6.78 -7.10
C ARG A 66 -14.90 -5.86 -8.09
N LEU A 67 -14.27 -4.76 -8.49
CA LEU A 67 -14.80 -3.82 -9.49
C LEU A 67 -14.97 -4.49 -10.84
N ASN A 68 -13.99 -5.29 -11.27
CA ASN A 68 -14.07 -6.03 -12.52
C ASN A 68 -15.22 -7.07 -12.47
N GLY A 69 -15.40 -7.74 -11.33
CA GLY A 69 -16.57 -8.61 -11.09
C GLY A 69 -17.91 -7.87 -11.20
N VAL A 70 -18.02 -6.68 -10.60
CA VAL A 70 -19.25 -5.86 -10.68
C VAL A 70 -19.47 -5.33 -12.10
N ALA A 71 -18.42 -4.83 -12.76
CA ALA A 71 -18.50 -4.28 -14.12
C ALA A 71 -18.96 -5.35 -15.12
N THR A 72 -18.38 -6.55 -15.04
CA THR A 72 -18.78 -7.69 -15.89
C THR A 72 -20.19 -8.17 -15.59
N PHE A 73 -20.62 -8.20 -14.32
CA PHE A 73 -21.99 -8.54 -13.96
C PHE A 73 -23.01 -7.55 -14.54
N ILE A 74 -22.78 -6.25 -14.38
CA ILE A 74 -23.65 -5.20 -14.95
C ILE A 74 -23.65 -5.28 -16.48
N GLY A 75 -22.49 -5.51 -17.10
CA GLY A 75 -22.36 -5.67 -18.55
C GLY A 75 -23.16 -6.85 -19.10
N ILE A 76 -23.11 -8.01 -18.43
CA ILE A 76 -23.89 -9.20 -18.81
C ILE A 76 -25.39 -8.92 -18.69
N VAL A 77 -25.84 -8.37 -17.56
CA VAL A 77 -27.26 -8.05 -17.37
C VAL A 77 -27.72 -7.05 -18.43
N GLY A 78 -26.97 -5.98 -18.67
CA GLY A 78 -27.28 -4.99 -19.68
C GLY A 78 -27.35 -5.55 -21.10
N LEU A 79 -26.42 -6.44 -21.46
CA LEU A 79 -26.40 -7.09 -22.76
C LEU A 79 -27.62 -7.99 -22.96
N THR A 80 -28.02 -8.76 -21.93
CA THR A 80 -29.23 -9.61 -22.01
C THR A 80 -30.49 -8.77 -22.22
N VAL A 81 -30.64 -7.67 -21.49
CA VAL A 81 -31.80 -6.76 -21.63
C VAL A 81 -31.79 -6.08 -23.00
N ALA A 82 -30.65 -5.60 -23.48
CA ALA A 82 -30.52 -5.00 -24.81
C ALA A 82 -30.93 -5.96 -25.92
N PHE A 83 -30.51 -7.23 -25.82
CA PHE A 83 -30.88 -8.26 -26.78
C PHE A 83 -32.39 -8.55 -26.78
N VAL A 84 -33.00 -8.67 -25.60
CA VAL A 84 -34.45 -8.87 -25.46
C VAL A 84 -35.23 -7.69 -26.05
N VAL A 85 -34.83 -6.46 -25.75
CA VAL A 85 -35.47 -5.25 -26.29
C VAL A 85 -35.33 -5.17 -27.80
N LEU A 86 -34.17 -5.50 -28.35
CA LEU A 86 -33.94 -5.55 -29.80
C LEU A 86 -34.87 -6.58 -30.46
N VAL A 87 -34.98 -7.80 -29.92
CA VAL A 87 -35.88 -8.84 -30.46
C VAL A 87 -37.34 -8.40 -30.37
N VAL A 88 -37.76 -7.79 -29.26
CA VAL A 88 -39.14 -7.30 -29.09
C VAL A 88 -39.45 -6.16 -30.06
N LEU A 89 -38.55 -5.20 -30.24
CA LEU A 89 -38.72 -4.09 -31.19
C LEU A 89 -38.76 -4.60 -32.63
N LEU A 90 -37.89 -5.55 -32.97
CA LEU A 90 -37.82 -6.15 -34.30
C LEU A 90 -39.09 -6.97 -34.57
N ALA A 91 -39.56 -7.78 -33.63
CA ALA A 91 -40.83 -8.49 -33.72
C ALA A 91 -42.03 -7.55 -33.84
N ARG A 92 -42.09 -6.46 -33.05
CA ARG A 92 -43.15 -5.44 -33.15
C ARG A 92 -43.13 -4.69 -34.47
N TYR A 93 -41.94 -4.40 -34.99
CA TYR A 93 -41.73 -3.78 -36.29
C TYR A 93 -42.25 -4.68 -37.43
N PHE A 94 -41.90 -5.97 -37.42
CA PHE A 94 -42.40 -6.94 -38.41
C PHE A 94 -43.90 -7.26 -38.25
N THR A 95 -44.44 -7.21 -37.03
CA THR A 95 -45.87 -7.47 -36.75
C THR A 95 -46.76 -6.24 -37.03
N GLY A 96 -46.18 -5.09 -37.39
CA GLY A 96 -46.93 -3.88 -37.77
C GLY A 96 -47.62 -3.16 -36.59
N HIS A 97 -47.22 -3.44 -35.34
CA HIS A 97 -47.80 -2.81 -34.15
C HIS A 97 -47.14 -1.47 -33.77
N GLU A 98 -46.08 -1.07 -34.48
CA GLU A 98 -45.45 0.26 -34.37
C GLU A 98 -46.31 1.33 -35.08
N LYS A 99 -46.97 2.17 -34.29
CA LYS A 99 -47.77 3.31 -34.77
C LYS A 99 -46.93 4.58 -34.69
N ASN A 100 -46.80 5.31 -35.79
CA ASN A 100 -46.18 6.64 -35.80
C ASN A 100 -46.99 7.66 -34.97
N ALA A 101 -46.37 8.81 -34.66
CA ALA A 101 -47.05 9.96 -34.03
C ALA A 101 -48.30 10.43 -34.81
N ASP A 102 -48.40 10.10 -36.10
CA ASP A 102 -49.57 10.36 -36.96
C ASP A 102 -50.59 9.20 -37.00
N GLY A 103 -50.49 8.20 -36.12
CA GLY A 103 -51.49 7.12 -35.98
C GLY A 103 -51.44 6.01 -37.04
N THR A 104 -50.50 6.06 -38.00
CA THR A 104 -50.35 5.05 -39.07
C THR A 104 -49.31 3.99 -38.70
N ALA A 105 -49.55 2.73 -39.08
CA ALA A 105 -48.60 1.63 -38.90
C ALA A 105 -47.35 1.87 -39.77
N GLN A 106 -46.15 1.87 -39.16
CA GLN A 106 -44.88 2.08 -39.87
C GLN A 106 -44.57 0.98 -40.89
N PHE A 107 -45.16 -0.21 -40.72
CA PHE A 107 -44.91 -1.38 -41.54
C PHE A 107 -46.23 -2.02 -41.98
N THR A 108 -46.59 -1.81 -43.25
CA THR A 108 -47.71 -2.51 -43.91
C THR A 108 -47.10 -3.31 -45.06
N ALA A 109 -47.25 -4.64 -45.00
CA ALA A 109 -46.73 -5.55 -46.02
C ALA A 109 -47.25 -5.14 -47.42
N GLY A 110 -46.34 -4.68 -48.28
CA GLY A 110 -46.62 -4.42 -49.70
C GLY A 110 -46.60 -2.96 -50.19
N GLN A 111 -46.51 -1.92 -49.35
CA GLN A 111 -46.49 -0.51 -49.81
C GLN A 111 -45.48 0.45 -49.13
N THR A 112 -44.46 -0.06 -48.44
CA THR A 112 -43.42 0.79 -47.85
C THR A 112 -42.25 0.97 -48.83
N LYS A 113 -41.94 2.21 -49.23
CA LYS A 113 -40.70 2.54 -49.97
C LYS A 113 -39.50 2.03 -49.17
N VAL A 114 -38.54 1.38 -49.86
CA VAL A 114 -37.32 0.78 -49.27
C VAL A 114 -36.57 1.75 -48.35
N GLY A 115 -36.55 3.04 -48.68
CA GLY A 115 -35.93 4.08 -47.84
C GLY A 115 -36.55 4.23 -46.44
N LYS A 116 -37.88 4.09 -46.29
CA LYS A 116 -38.54 4.16 -44.96
C LYS A 116 -38.36 2.88 -44.15
N ALA A 117 -38.20 1.75 -44.82
CA ALA A 117 -37.91 0.49 -44.14
C ALA A 117 -36.50 0.52 -43.52
N ILE A 118 -35.52 1.03 -44.26
CA ILE A 118 -34.14 1.17 -43.79
C ILE A 118 -34.06 2.14 -42.59
N ASP A 119 -34.77 3.27 -42.65
CA ASP A 119 -34.78 4.26 -41.55
C ASP A 119 -35.36 3.69 -40.24
N GLY A 120 -36.43 2.89 -40.32
CA GLY A 120 -37.00 2.20 -39.17
C GLY A 120 -36.03 1.19 -38.53
N VAL A 121 -35.33 0.40 -39.36
CA VAL A 121 -34.32 -0.55 -38.88
C VAL A 121 -33.14 0.17 -38.24
N ILE A 122 -32.65 1.26 -38.83
CA ILE A 122 -31.58 2.09 -38.26
C ILE A 122 -31.98 2.63 -36.89
N LYS A 123 -33.23 3.09 -36.73
CA LYS A 123 -33.74 3.58 -35.45
C LYS A 123 -33.76 2.49 -34.37
N ILE A 124 -34.21 1.28 -34.70
CA ILE A 124 -34.23 0.14 -33.77
C ILE A 124 -32.80 -0.25 -33.35
N ILE A 125 -31.87 -0.31 -34.30
CA ILE A 125 -30.47 -0.61 -34.04
C ILE A 125 -29.84 0.50 -33.18
N THR A 126 -30.14 1.76 -33.46
CA THR A 126 -29.63 2.91 -32.69
C THR A 126 -30.07 2.82 -31.22
N ILE A 127 -31.35 2.49 -30.97
CA ILE A 127 -31.86 2.29 -29.60
C ILE A 127 -31.12 1.14 -28.90
N ALA A 128 -30.89 0.02 -29.58
CA ALA A 128 -30.17 -1.11 -29.01
C ALA A 128 -28.71 -0.75 -28.66
N VAL A 129 -28.01 -0.04 -29.54
CA VAL A 129 -26.64 0.44 -29.29
C VAL A 129 -26.61 1.41 -28.11
N VAL A 130 -27.58 2.32 -28.00
CA VAL A 130 -27.68 3.25 -26.86
C VAL A 130 -27.84 2.48 -25.53
N ILE A 131 -28.66 1.43 -25.48
CA ILE A 131 -28.82 0.62 -24.26
C ILE A 131 -27.50 -0.06 -23.86
N VAL A 132 -26.74 -0.58 -24.83
CA VAL A 132 -25.44 -1.20 -24.56
C VAL A 132 -24.43 -0.18 -24.02
N VAL A 133 -24.33 1.00 -24.63
CA VAL A 133 -23.40 2.06 -24.18
C VAL A 133 -23.76 2.55 -22.77
N VAL A 134 -25.06 2.67 -22.45
CA VAL A 134 -25.52 3.05 -21.10
C VAL A 134 -25.25 1.95 -20.07
N ALA A 135 -25.26 0.68 -20.48
CA ALA A 135 -25.03 -0.45 -19.59
C ALA A 135 -23.55 -0.71 -19.27
N VAL A 136 -22.62 -0.36 -20.15
CA VAL A 136 -21.18 -0.50 -19.89
C VAL A 136 -20.71 0.71 -19.08
N PRO A 137 -20.30 0.55 -17.81
CA PRO A 137 -19.93 1.68 -16.98
C PRO A 137 -18.48 2.08 -17.27
N GLU A 138 -18.23 2.72 -18.41
CA GLU A 138 -16.89 3.21 -18.82
C GLU A 138 -16.32 4.24 -17.84
N GLY A 139 -17.18 4.89 -17.04
CA GLY A 139 -16.78 5.83 -15.98
C GLY A 139 -16.29 5.17 -14.70
N LEU A 140 -16.55 3.88 -14.47
CA LEU A 140 -16.16 3.18 -13.25
C LEU A 140 -14.63 3.15 -13.04
N PRO A 141 -13.79 2.71 -14.00
CA PRO A 141 -12.34 2.73 -13.84
C PRO A 141 -11.78 4.16 -13.73
N LEU A 142 -12.40 5.14 -14.38
CA LEU A 142 -12.00 6.55 -14.30
C LEU A 142 -12.26 7.14 -12.91
N ALA A 143 -13.43 6.87 -12.32
CA ALA A 143 -13.77 7.35 -10.99
C ALA A 143 -12.84 6.76 -9.91
N VAL A 144 -12.47 5.49 -10.05
CA VAL A 144 -11.60 4.78 -9.10
C VAL A 144 -10.17 5.33 -9.15
N THR A 145 -9.60 5.47 -10.35
CA THR A 145 -8.25 6.02 -10.51
C THR A 145 -8.14 7.47 -10.01
N LEU A 146 -9.15 8.29 -10.26
CA LEU A 146 -9.22 9.66 -9.75
C LEU A 146 -9.27 9.70 -8.21
N THR A 147 -10.10 8.84 -7.62
CA THR A 147 -10.24 8.74 -6.16
C THR A 147 -8.95 8.27 -5.49
N LEU A 148 -8.28 7.26 -6.07
CA LEU A 148 -6.98 6.80 -5.60
C LEU A 148 -5.91 7.89 -5.76
N ALA A 149 -5.87 8.59 -6.89
CA ALA A 149 -4.94 9.70 -7.13
C ALA A 149 -5.09 10.82 -6.09
N TYR A 150 -6.33 11.19 -5.77
CA TYR A 150 -6.61 12.16 -4.70
C TYR A 150 -6.13 11.66 -3.34
N SER A 151 -6.36 10.38 -3.03
CA SER A 151 -5.90 9.75 -1.79
C SER A 151 -4.37 9.75 -1.68
N MET A 152 -3.65 9.48 -2.78
CA MET A 152 -2.18 9.57 -2.83
C MET A 152 -1.69 10.97 -2.46
N ARG A 153 -2.31 11.99 -3.06
CA ARG A 153 -1.92 13.39 -2.82
C ARG A 153 -2.13 13.78 -1.37
N LYS A 154 -3.24 13.34 -0.77
CA LYS A 154 -3.51 13.57 0.65
C LYS A 154 -2.49 12.85 1.54
N MET A 155 -2.20 11.58 1.27
CA MET A 155 -1.19 10.82 2.03
C MET A 155 0.20 11.44 1.92
N MET A 156 0.56 11.98 0.75
CA MET A 156 1.83 12.68 0.54
C MET A 156 1.93 13.96 1.40
N ALA A 157 0.82 14.69 1.57
CA ALA A 157 0.77 15.84 2.47
C ALA A 157 0.99 15.44 3.95
N ASP A 158 0.53 14.25 4.33
CA ASP A 158 0.72 13.65 5.67
C ASP A 158 2.09 12.94 5.81
N LYS A 159 3.07 13.24 4.95
CA LYS A 159 4.43 12.67 4.93
C LYS A 159 4.49 11.17 4.61
N ALA A 160 3.42 10.58 4.05
CA ALA A 160 3.40 9.21 3.56
C ALA A 160 3.52 9.18 2.03
N LEU A 161 4.72 8.89 1.51
CA LEU A 161 4.97 8.80 0.08
C LEU A 161 4.53 7.43 -0.47
N VAL A 162 3.35 7.38 -1.08
CA VAL A 162 2.85 6.17 -1.74
C VAL A 162 3.40 6.08 -3.16
N ARG A 163 4.13 5.00 -3.47
CA ARG A 163 4.78 4.79 -4.78
C ARG A 163 3.92 4.02 -5.79
N ARG A 164 2.90 3.30 -5.32
CA ARG A 164 2.03 2.44 -6.12
C ARG A 164 0.57 2.68 -5.77
N LEU A 165 -0.30 2.83 -6.77
CA LEU A 165 -1.75 3.03 -6.59
C LEU A 165 -2.38 1.91 -5.75
N SER A 166 -1.92 0.68 -5.98
CA SER A 166 -2.34 -0.53 -5.28
C SER A 166 -2.09 -0.51 -3.78
N ALA A 167 -0.97 0.07 -3.34
CA ALA A 167 -0.59 0.07 -1.93
C ALA A 167 -1.56 0.91 -1.07
N CYS A 168 -2.12 1.98 -1.63
CA CYS A 168 -3.07 2.86 -0.94
C CYS A 168 -4.35 2.13 -0.54
N GLU A 169 -4.79 1.21 -1.40
CA GLU A 169 -5.98 0.41 -1.18
C GLU A 169 -5.72 -0.70 -0.14
N THR A 170 -4.63 -1.44 -0.30
CA THR A 170 -4.25 -2.51 0.64
C THR A 170 -3.99 -1.98 2.04
N MET A 171 -3.39 -0.78 2.17
CA MET A 171 -3.18 -0.14 3.47
C MET A 171 -4.48 0.12 4.24
N GLY A 172 -5.59 0.40 3.53
CA GLY A 172 -6.90 0.58 4.15
C GLY A 172 -7.48 -0.70 4.77
N SER A 173 -6.99 -1.87 4.36
CA SER A 173 -7.42 -3.19 4.87
C SER A 173 -6.35 -3.90 5.70
N ALA A 174 -5.27 -3.20 6.08
CA ALA A 174 -4.19 -3.79 6.86
C ALA A 174 -4.66 -4.17 8.27
N THR A 175 -4.51 -5.45 8.64
CA THR A 175 -4.86 -5.96 9.98
C THR A 175 -3.65 -6.09 10.90
N THR A 176 -2.45 -6.19 10.32
CA THR A 176 -1.20 -6.41 11.04
C THR A 176 -0.14 -5.45 10.52
N ILE A 177 0.50 -4.72 11.43
CA ILE A 177 1.61 -3.83 11.10
C ILE A 177 2.88 -4.41 11.71
N CYS A 178 3.77 -4.93 10.86
CA CYS A 178 5.11 -5.33 11.26
C CYS A 178 6.02 -4.11 11.12
N SER A 179 6.35 -3.47 12.24
CA SER A 179 7.23 -2.30 12.26
C SER A 179 8.58 -2.69 12.86
N ASP A 180 9.67 -2.21 12.28
CA ASP A 180 11.00 -2.37 12.86
C ASP A 180 11.16 -1.47 14.09
N LYS A 181 11.96 -1.91 15.06
CA LYS A 181 12.18 -1.16 16.30
C LYS A 181 13.10 0.03 16.08
N THR A 182 14.28 -0.24 15.53
CA THR A 182 15.35 0.76 15.45
C THR A 182 15.07 1.74 14.32
N GLY A 183 15.07 3.04 14.61
CA GLY A 183 14.86 4.08 13.61
C GLY A 183 13.41 4.26 13.11
N THR A 184 12.47 3.38 13.49
CA THR A 184 11.04 3.57 13.24
C THR A 184 10.26 3.82 14.53
N LEU A 185 10.34 2.92 15.52
CA LEU A 185 9.73 3.13 16.83
C LEU A 185 10.62 3.92 17.78
N THR A 186 11.95 3.80 17.64
CA THR A 186 12.91 4.58 18.41
C THR A 186 13.34 5.83 17.64
N LEU A 187 13.56 6.94 18.35
CA LEU A 187 14.09 8.18 17.77
C LEU A 187 15.56 8.07 17.31
N ASN A 188 16.14 6.86 17.31
CA ASN A 188 17.56 6.56 17.07
C ASN A 188 18.53 7.50 17.83
N GLU A 189 18.08 8.07 18.95
CA GLU A 189 18.83 8.93 19.85
C GLU A 189 19.03 8.16 21.16
N ALA A 190 20.24 7.64 21.36
CA ALA A 190 20.60 6.97 22.59
C ALA A 190 20.86 8.01 23.69
N SER A 191 19.91 8.19 24.60
CA SER A 191 20.12 8.95 25.83
C SER A 191 20.46 8.01 26.99
N LEU A 192 21.56 8.31 27.69
CA LEU A 192 21.92 7.61 28.93
C LEU A 192 21.00 8.09 30.05
N ILE A 193 19.89 7.37 30.27
CA ILE A 193 19.06 7.60 31.45
C ILE A 193 19.77 6.94 32.64
N VAL A 194 20.48 7.74 33.44
CA VAL A 194 21.04 7.29 34.72
C VAL A 194 19.88 7.08 35.70
N ARG A 195 19.25 5.91 35.63
CA ARG A 195 18.52 5.37 36.79
C ARG A 195 19.58 4.90 37.77
N ARG A 196 19.71 5.57 38.91
CA ARG A 196 20.47 5.07 40.08
C ARG A 196 19.78 3.80 40.61
N ALA A 197 19.92 2.69 39.89
CA ALA A 197 19.79 1.37 40.47
C ALA A 197 21.13 1.09 41.16
N PHE A 198 21.25 1.57 42.40
CA PHE A 198 22.41 1.33 43.24
C PHE A 198 22.38 -0.14 43.68
N TRP A 199 22.88 -1.04 42.84
CA TRP A 199 23.20 -2.41 43.25
C TRP A 199 24.46 -2.35 44.11
N LEU A 200 24.28 -2.10 45.41
CA LEU A 200 25.35 -2.27 46.40
C LEU A 200 25.58 -3.77 46.58
N GLU A 201 26.52 -4.31 45.82
CA GLU A 201 27.11 -5.60 46.12
C GLU A 201 27.84 -5.49 47.46
N LYS A 202 27.34 -6.24 48.45
CA LYS A 202 27.66 -6.10 49.88
C LYS A 202 29.02 -6.71 50.22
N HIS A 203 30.08 -6.41 49.48
CA HIS A 203 31.43 -6.87 49.79
C HIS A 203 32.33 -5.71 50.23
N LYS A 204 32.57 -5.70 51.55
CA LYS A 204 33.54 -4.89 52.32
C LYS A 204 33.19 -3.41 52.54
N LEU A 205 32.41 -3.15 53.59
CA LEU A 205 32.49 -1.90 54.35
C LEU A 205 32.91 -2.23 55.79
N HIS A 206 34.22 -2.40 55.99
CA HIS A 206 34.83 -2.24 57.30
C HIS A 206 35.82 -1.09 57.17
N GLN A 207 35.60 -0.05 57.96
CA GLN A 207 36.38 1.20 58.08
C GLN A 207 36.21 2.20 56.92
N THR A 208 35.45 3.28 57.13
CA THR A 208 35.95 4.63 57.50
C THR A 208 34.77 5.61 57.50
N GLY A 209 34.63 6.41 58.55
CA GLY A 209 33.49 7.32 58.78
C GLY A 209 33.41 8.52 57.84
N GLN A 210 32.85 8.34 56.64
CA GLN A 210 32.48 9.44 55.73
C GLN A 210 31.02 9.38 55.23
N LEU A 211 30.10 8.83 56.04
CA LEU A 211 28.68 8.75 55.69
C LEU A 211 27.93 10.09 55.55
N PRO A 212 28.26 11.21 56.24
CA PRO A 212 27.45 12.43 56.11
C PRO A 212 27.82 13.33 54.91
N LYS A 213 29.05 13.23 54.38
CA LYS A 213 29.48 14.07 53.22
C LYS A 213 28.94 13.57 51.88
N LEU A 214 28.72 12.26 51.75
CA LEU A 214 28.17 11.64 50.55
C LEU A 214 26.65 11.85 50.40
N ALA A 215 25.93 11.92 51.53
CA ALA A 215 24.50 12.26 51.56
C ALA A 215 24.23 13.70 51.08
N ALA A 216 25.04 14.67 51.51
CA ALA A 216 24.91 16.08 51.10
C ALA A 216 25.26 16.32 49.61
N ALA A 217 26.14 15.50 49.03
CA ALA A 217 26.40 15.50 47.59
C ALA A 217 25.26 14.84 46.78
N PHE A 218 24.53 13.92 47.39
CA PHE A 218 23.38 13.22 46.78
C PHE A 218 22.17 14.13 46.61
N GLU A 219 21.91 15.01 47.59
CA GLU A 219 20.78 15.95 47.56
C GLU A 219 20.96 17.06 46.51
N LYS A 220 22.21 17.52 46.30
CA LYS A 220 22.54 18.54 45.29
C LYS A 220 22.42 18.07 43.84
N LEU A 221 22.45 16.76 43.57
CA LEU A 221 22.32 16.20 42.22
C LEU A 221 20.87 15.85 41.83
N SER A 222 19.92 15.94 42.76
CA SER A 222 18.52 15.55 42.51
C SER A 222 17.60 16.70 42.05
N PHE A 223 18.10 17.94 41.97
CA PHE A 223 17.32 19.09 41.51
C PHE A 223 17.91 19.67 40.22
N SER A 224 17.50 19.11 39.10
CA SER A 224 17.51 19.79 37.81
C SER A 224 16.16 19.51 37.15
N PRO A 225 15.23 20.49 37.14
CA PRO A 225 13.91 20.29 36.57
C PRO A 225 14.03 20.40 35.04
N PHE A 226 14.10 19.28 34.35
CA PHE A 226 13.93 19.28 32.89
C PHE A 226 12.43 19.25 32.59
N PHE A 227 11.97 20.37 32.02
CA PHE A 227 10.64 20.73 31.58
C PHE A 227 9.70 19.55 31.25
N ALA A 228 8.62 19.44 32.02
CA ALA A 228 7.43 18.70 31.64
C ALA A 228 6.67 19.47 30.54
N LYS A 229 6.39 18.82 29.40
CA LYS A 229 5.27 19.20 28.52
C LYS A 229 4.14 18.19 28.71
N PRO A 230 2.89 18.62 28.98
CA PRO A 230 1.75 17.73 29.13
C PRO A 230 1.08 17.48 27.76
N GLY A 231 0.57 16.27 27.56
CA GLY A 231 -0.48 16.01 26.57
C GLY A 231 -0.18 14.90 25.57
N SER A 232 -0.54 13.66 25.93
CA SER A 232 -1.43 12.79 25.13
C SER A 232 -1.45 11.39 25.75
N SER A 233 -2.60 11.08 26.34
CA SER A 233 -2.99 9.79 26.86
C SER A 233 -3.19 8.79 25.71
N HIS A 234 -2.34 7.77 25.61
CA HIS A 234 -2.77 6.47 25.05
C HIS A 234 -2.02 5.34 25.76
N PHE A 235 -2.76 4.69 26.66
CA PHE A 235 -2.42 3.47 27.37
C PHE A 235 -2.40 2.32 26.34
N PHE A 236 -1.23 1.75 26.04
CA PHE A 236 -1.15 0.46 25.34
C PHE A 236 -0.61 -0.59 26.32
N THR A 237 -1.53 -1.43 26.78
CA THR A 237 -1.25 -2.67 27.52
C THR A 237 -0.52 -3.65 26.61
N SER A 238 0.76 -3.89 26.89
CA SER A 238 1.56 -4.98 26.32
C SER A 238 1.13 -6.30 26.96
N ALA A 239 0.39 -7.13 26.23
CA ALA A 239 0.17 -8.54 26.57
C ALA A 239 1.38 -9.39 26.12
N GLY A 240 1.78 -10.33 26.97
CA GLY A 240 3.07 -11.01 26.94
C GLY A 240 3.35 -11.86 25.70
N ALA A 241 4.60 -11.78 25.25
CA ALA A 241 5.22 -12.76 24.37
C ALA A 241 5.55 -14.02 25.17
N SER A 242 4.71 -15.05 25.05
CA SER A 242 5.04 -16.42 25.43
C SER A 242 5.95 -17.04 24.36
N ARG A 243 7.08 -17.56 24.83
CA ARG A 243 8.04 -18.41 24.11
C ARG A 243 7.35 -19.52 23.31
N PHE A 244 7.78 -19.72 22.07
CA PHE A 244 8.09 -21.02 21.48
C PHE A 244 9.26 -20.84 20.51
#